data_AF-A0A7C6VCW3-F1
#
_entry.id   AF-A0A7C6VCW3-F1
#
_cell.length_a   1.000
_cell.length_b   1.000
_cell.length_c   1.000
_cell.angle_alpha   90.00
_cell.angle_beta   90.00
_cell.angle_gamma   90.00
#
_symmetry.space_group_name_H-M   'P 1'
#
loop_
_entity.id
_entity.type
_entity.pdbx_description
1 polymer ?
#
loop_
_entity_poly.entity_id
_entity_poly.type
_entity_poly.pdbx_seq_one_letter_code
_entity_poly.pdbx_strand_id
1 'polypeptide(L)'
;MRVGKVFVFLSTATIVIFSVLGCSLLRPQKTPAPAPEESPEQQIPMDKIEDGTYTGETEPDDHGWRGEVEIVVDGGKIKEVRYEEYDEDDNPKSASEDYNALWEREAGISAEEAFSQYEEALIEKQDIEEVDVIT
;
A
#
# COMPACT_ATOMS: atom_id res chain seq x y z
N MET A 1 -41.27 -0.84 -32.95
CA MET A 1 -40.57 -1.33 -31.75
C MET A 1 -41.61 -1.63 -30.68
N ARG A 2 -41.79 -2.91 -30.32
CA ARG A 2 -42.81 -3.38 -29.37
C ARG A 2 -42.31 -3.20 -27.95
N VAL A 3 -42.95 -2.30 -27.21
CA VAL A 3 -42.73 -2.09 -25.77
C VAL A 3 -43.72 -2.99 -25.04
N GLY A 4 -43.24 -4.09 -24.45
CA GLY A 4 -44.05 -5.03 -23.68
C GLY A 4 -44.29 -4.49 -22.26
N LYS A 5 -45.52 -4.02 -22.00
CA LYS A 5 -46.06 -3.78 -20.66
C LYS A 5 -46.58 -5.11 -20.11
N VAL A 6 -46.10 -5.54 -18.95
CA VAL A 6 -46.76 -6.57 -18.14
C VAL A 6 -47.22 -5.94 -16.83
N PHE A 7 -48.54 -5.83 -16.74
CA PHE A 7 -49.34 -5.48 -15.57
C PHE A 7 -49.20 -6.55 -14.48
N VAL A 8 -48.93 -6.15 -13.23
CA VAL A 8 -49.18 -6.99 -12.06
C VAL A 8 -49.96 -6.19 -11.01
N PHE A 9 -51.26 -6.49 -11.00
CA PHE A 9 -52.25 -6.54 -9.92
C PHE A 9 -52.29 -5.48 -8.80
N LEU A 10 -53.41 -4.76 -8.83
CA LEU A 10 -54.05 -3.90 -7.84
C LEU A 10 -54.80 -4.73 -6.76
N SER A 11 -54.93 -4.18 -5.53
CA SER A 11 -55.83 -4.56 -4.42
C SER A 11 -55.21 -5.51 -3.36
N THR A 12 -55.11 -5.21 -2.05
CA THR A 12 -56.10 -4.64 -1.12
C THR A 12 -55.42 -3.99 0.10
N ALA A 13 -56.14 -3.03 0.71
CA ALA A 13 -55.74 -2.22 1.84
C ALA A 13 -55.57 -2.97 3.17
N THR A 14 -54.68 -2.48 4.02
CA THR A 14 -54.94 -2.35 5.47
C THR A 14 -53.95 -1.35 6.08
N ILE A 15 -54.46 -0.15 6.32
CA ILE A 15 -53.85 0.87 7.17
C ILE A 15 -54.08 0.43 8.61
N VAL A 16 -53.00 0.17 9.36
CA VAL A 16 -53.05 0.12 10.83
C VAL A 16 -52.16 1.25 11.34
N ILE A 17 -52.84 2.23 11.91
CA ILE A 17 -52.31 3.41 12.59
C ILE A 17 -51.64 2.95 13.88
N PHE A 18 -50.34 3.21 14.05
CA PHE A 18 -49.68 3.19 15.35
C PHE A 18 -49.15 4.59 15.69
N SER A 19 -49.67 5.09 16.79
CA SER A 19 -49.61 6.41 17.40
C SER A 19 -48.26 7.12 17.36
N VAL A 20 -48.27 8.36 16.85
CA VAL A 20 -47.22 9.37 17.06
C VAL A 20 -47.45 10.10 18.38
N LEU A 21 -46.55 9.90 19.35
CA LEU A 21 -46.20 10.88 20.38
C LEU A 21 -44.69 10.79 20.68
N GLY A 22 -43.94 11.66 19.99
CA GLY A 22 -42.88 12.48 20.58
C GLY A 22 -41.66 11.81 21.24
N CYS A 23 -40.58 11.69 20.46
CA CYS A 23 -39.28 12.23 20.87
C CYS A 23 -38.54 12.76 19.64
N SER A 24 -38.60 14.08 19.44
CA SER A 24 -37.63 14.80 18.62
C SER A 24 -36.29 14.83 19.37
N LEU A 25 -35.37 13.94 18.99
CA LEU A 25 -33.92 14.11 19.07
C LEU A 25 -33.22 12.96 18.31
N LEU A 26 -33.53 12.81 17.03
CA LEU A 26 -32.68 12.03 16.12
C LEU A 26 -32.45 12.88 14.87
N ARG A 27 -31.34 13.63 14.88
CA ARG A 27 -30.67 14.00 13.64
C ARG A 27 -30.40 12.69 12.89
N PRO A 28 -30.76 12.55 11.61
CA PRO A 28 -30.15 11.52 10.78
C PRO A 28 -28.65 11.81 10.78
N GLN A 29 -27.90 11.02 11.54
CA GLN A 29 -26.46 10.97 11.40
C GLN A 29 -26.23 10.46 9.98
N LYS A 30 -25.67 11.30 9.13
CA LYS A 30 -24.99 10.88 7.91
C LYS A 30 -23.94 9.88 8.37
N THR A 31 -24.25 8.59 8.29
CA THR A 31 -23.29 7.51 8.50
C THR A 31 -22.11 7.81 7.58
N PRO A 32 -20.89 8.07 8.09
CA PRO A 32 -19.73 8.09 7.23
C PRO A 32 -19.68 6.72 6.53
N ALA A 33 -19.40 6.72 5.23
CA ALA A 33 -19.14 5.48 4.51
C ALA A 33 -18.13 4.64 5.31
N PRO A 34 -18.27 3.30 5.37
CA PRO A 34 -17.25 2.48 6.00
C PRO A 34 -15.91 2.84 5.35
N ALA A 35 -14.94 3.21 6.20
CA ALA A 35 -13.54 3.22 5.81
C ALA A 35 -13.22 1.84 5.20
N PRO A 36 -12.34 1.76 4.19
CA PRO A 36 -11.87 0.48 3.69
C PRO A 36 -11.41 -0.35 4.90
N GLU A 37 -12.08 -1.48 5.14
CA GLU A 37 -11.57 -2.48 6.08
C GLU A 37 -10.28 -3.01 5.46
N GLU A 38 -9.14 -2.59 6.00
CA GLU A 38 -7.85 -3.21 5.73
C GLU A 38 -7.99 -4.70 6.03
N SER A 39 -7.90 -5.50 4.97
CA SER A 39 -7.78 -6.94 5.07
C SER A 39 -6.52 -7.24 5.89
N PRO A 40 -6.54 -8.14 6.87
CA PRO A 40 -5.34 -8.45 7.65
C PRO A 40 -4.22 -8.86 6.70
N GLU A 41 -3.14 -8.08 6.69
CA GLU A 41 -1.88 -8.41 6.02
C GLU A 41 -1.40 -9.73 6.62
N GLN A 42 -1.44 -10.79 5.82
CA GLN A 42 -0.95 -12.09 6.25
C GLN A 42 0.56 -12.10 6.09
N GLN A 43 1.27 -11.73 7.17
CA GLN A 43 2.71 -11.98 7.26
C GLN A 43 2.95 -13.49 7.15
N ILE A 44 3.67 -13.91 6.11
CA ILE A 44 4.14 -15.28 5.97
C ILE A 44 5.46 -15.38 6.76
N PRO A 45 5.56 -16.25 7.77
CA PRO A 45 6.82 -16.47 8.48
C PRO A 45 7.95 -16.78 7.49
N MET A 46 9.11 -16.13 7.65
CA MET A 46 10.26 -16.29 6.75
C MET A 46 10.70 -17.76 6.54
N ASP A 47 10.54 -18.61 7.54
CA ASP A 47 10.84 -20.05 7.47
C ASP A 47 9.89 -20.84 6.56
N LYS A 48 8.82 -20.20 6.07
CA LYS A 48 7.86 -20.75 5.11
C LYS A 48 7.98 -20.16 3.71
N ILE A 49 8.90 -19.21 3.52
CA ILE A 49 9.25 -18.71 2.19
C ILE A 49 10.23 -19.70 1.57
N GLU A 50 10.00 -20.05 0.30
CA GLU A 50 10.90 -20.94 -0.43
C GLU A 50 12.24 -20.25 -0.71
N ASP A 51 13.31 -21.02 -0.80
CA ASP A 51 14.60 -20.46 -1.20
C ASP A 51 14.53 -19.99 -2.67
N GLY A 52 15.04 -18.80 -2.96
CA GLY A 52 14.96 -18.20 -4.28
C GLY A 52 15.25 -16.71 -4.31
N THR A 53 15.18 -16.15 -5.51
CA THR A 53 15.28 -14.71 -5.76
C THR A 53 13.89 -14.14 -6.01
N TYR A 54 13.54 -13.11 -5.26
CA TYR A 54 12.27 -12.39 -5.34
C TYR A 54 12.53 -10.99 -5.83
N THR A 55 11.75 -10.53 -6.80
CA THR A 55 11.85 -9.16 -7.33
C THR A 55 10.54 -8.42 -7.14
N GLY A 56 10.63 -7.12 -6.90
CA GLY A 56 9.50 -6.21 -6.81
C GLY A 56 9.83 -4.89 -7.48
N GLU A 57 8.80 -4.23 -8.01
CA GLU A 57 8.92 -2.96 -8.72
C GLU A 57 7.70 -2.10 -8.38
N THR A 58 7.91 -0.80 -8.17
CA THR A 58 6.82 0.15 -7.91
C THR A 58 6.27 0.72 -9.22
N GLU A 59 5.10 1.35 -9.18
CA GLU A 59 4.78 2.35 -10.20
C GLU A 59 5.72 3.57 -10.02
N PRO A 60 5.98 4.36 -11.08
CA PRO A 60 6.72 5.59 -10.94
C PRO A 60 6.04 6.56 -9.97
N ASP A 61 6.82 7.21 -9.11
CA ASP A 61 6.33 8.23 -8.18
C ASP A 61 5.97 9.56 -8.89
N ASP A 62 5.56 10.58 -8.12
CA ASP A 62 5.22 11.91 -8.66
C ASP A 62 6.42 12.62 -9.34
N HIS A 63 7.64 12.13 -9.12
CA HIS A 63 8.89 12.60 -9.70
C HIS A 63 9.38 11.70 -10.86
N GLY A 64 8.67 10.62 -11.19
CA GLY A 64 9.00 9.68 -12.25
C GLY A 64 10.01 8.58 -11.85
N TRP A 65 10.34 8.45 -10.56
CA TRP A 65 11.25 7.41 -10.08
C TRP A 65 10.52 6.11 -9.82
N ARG A 66 11.12 5.02 -10.26
CA ARG A 66 10.61 3.66 -10.09
C ARG A 66 11.54 2.87 -9.20
N GLY A 67 11.06 2.40 -8.05
CA GLY A 67 11.83 1.56 -7.14
C GLY A 67 11.84 0.11 -7.60
N GLU A 68 13.00 -0.51 -7.61
CA GLU A 68 13.20 -1.94 -7.86
C GLU A 68 13.92 -2.58 -6.67
N VAL A 69 13.45 -3.74 -6.24
CA VAL A 69 14.08 -4.53 -5.18
C VAL A 69 14.33 -5.96 -5.64
N GLU A 70 15.51 -6.50 -5.35
CA GLU A 70 15.85 -7.91 -5.44
C GLU A 70 16.19 -8.45 -4.06
N ILE A 71 15.55 -9.54 -3.65
CA ILE A 71 15.77 -10.22 -2.36
C ILE A 71 16.13 -11.67 -2.62
N VAL A 72 17.25 -12.14 -2.04
CA VAL A 72 17.64 -13.55 -2.07
C VAL A 72 17.30 -14.19 -0.74
N VAL A 73 16.47 -15.23 -0.76
CA VAL A 73 16.13 -16.07 0.40
C VAL A 73 16.84 -17.41 0.27
N ASP A 74 17.55 -17.82 1.33
CA ASP A 74 18.21 -19.12 1.42
C ASP A 74 18.20 -19.64 2.86
N GLY A 75 17.73 -20.88 3.04
CA GLY A 75 17.53 -21.49 4.34
C GLY A 75 16.49 -20.73 5.19
N GLY A 76 15.44 -20.21 4.57
CA GLY A 76 14.39 -19.44 5.25
C GLY A 76 14.86 -18.12 5.84
N LYS A 77 15.89 -17.49 5.24
CA LYS A 77 16.46 -16.21 5.64
C LYS A 77 16.78 -15.33 4.45
N ILE A 78 16.58 -14.02 4.59
CA ILE A 78 17.08 -13.02 3.65
C ILE A 78 18.62 -13.00 3.74
N LYS A 79 19.29 -13.17 2.60
CA LYS A 79 20.75 -13.16 2.48
C LYS A 79 21.29 -11.93 1.78
N GLU A 80 20.56 -11.47 0.78
CA GLU A 80 20.90 -10.32 -0.02
C GLU A 80 19.64 -9.51 -0.26
N VAL A 81 19.78 -8.20 -0.22
CA VAL A 81 18.79 -7.22 -0.64
C VAL A 81 19.55 -6.27 -1.55
N ARG A 82 18.98 -5.95 -2.70
CA ARG A 82 19.44 -4.87 -3.58
C ARG A 82 18.26 -3.98 -3.86
N TYR A 83 18.39 -2.69 -3.58
CA TYR A 83 17.37 -1.69 -3.84
C TYR A 83 17.96 -0.55 -4.66
N GLU A 84 17.24 -0.15 -5.69
CA GLU A 84 17.59 1.01 -6.51
C GLU A 84 16.32 1.72 -6.99
N GLU A 85 16.43 3.00 -7.26
CA GLU A 85 15.39 3.75 -7.95
C GLU A 85 15.89 4.18 -9.33
N TYR A 86 15.08 4.03 -10.37
CA TYR A 86 15.43 4.39 -11.74
C TYR A 86 14.55 5.51 -12.28
N ASP A 87 15.13 6.41 -13.07
CA ASP A 87 14.37 7.43 -13.80
C ASP A 87 13.67 6.83 -15.06
N GLU A 88 13.01 7.68 -15.84
CA GLU A 88 12.33 7.27 -17.08
C GLU A 88 13.27 6.74 -18.18
N ASP A 89 14.57 7.02 -18.07
CA ASP A 89 15.62 6.59 -19.00
C ASP A 89 16.44 5.39 -18.44
N ASP A 90 15.97 4.76 -17.36
CA ASP A 90 16.62 3.66 -16.63
C ASP A 90 18.00 4.03 -16.04
N ASN A 91 18.24 5.31 -15.71
CA ASN A 91 19.43 5.70 -14.95
C ASN A 91 19.18 5.53 -13.44
N PRO A 92 20.13 4.93 -12.71
CA PRO A 92 20.00 4.71 -11.27
C PRO A 92 20.14 6.02 -10.49
N LYS A 93 19.28 6.19 -9.49
CA LYS A 93 19.21 7.35 -8.61
C LYS A 93 20.46 7.45 -7.75
N SER A 94 20.98 6.33 -7.27
CA SER A 94 22.24 6.29 -6.51
C SER A 94 23.41 6.92 -7.27
N ALA A 95 23.45 6.80 -8.61
CA ALA A 95 24.51 7.33 -9.46
C ALA A 95 24.27 8.77 -9.96
N SER A 96 23.13 9.39 -9.63
CA SER A 96 22.80 10.74 -10.08
C SER A 96 23.53 11.79 -9.22
N GLU A 97 24.74 12.20 -9.65
CA GLU A 97 25.60 13.11 -8.88
C GLU A 97 24.90 14.44 -8.53
N ASP A 98 24.27 15.09 -9.51
CA ASP A 98 23.63 16.39 -9.32
C ASP A 98 22.41 16.30 -8.38
N TYR A 99 21.62 15.23 -8.48
CA TYR A 99 20.47 15.00 -7.60
C TYR A 99 20.93 14.72 -6.17
N ASN A 100 21.88 13.79 -6.01
CA ASN A 100 22.41 13.43 -4.69
C ASN A 100 23.12 14.60 -4.01
N ALA A 101 23.84 15.46 -4.74
CA ALA A 101 24.52 16.61 -4.13
C ALA A 101 23.57 17.66 -3.56
N LEU A 102 22.37 17.81 -4.14
CA LEU A 102 21.31 18.65 -3.59
C LEU A 102 20.62 17.95 -2.41
N TRP A 103 20.28 16.67 -2.60
CA TRP A 103 19.62 15.85 -1.61
C TRP A 103 20.45 15.70 -0.32
N GLU A 104 21.71 15.33 -0.41
CA GLU A 104 22.62 15.19 0.74
C GLU A 104 22.77 16.49 1.52
N ARG A 105 22.72 17.66 0.85
CA ARG A 105 22.77 18.95 1.53
C ARG A 105 21.52 19.22 2.37
N GLU A 106 20.36 18.77 1.91
CA GLU A 106 19.07 19.02 2.55
C GLU A 106 18.70 17.92 3.56
N ALA A 107 18.91 16.66 3.19
CA ALA A 107 18.57 15.47 3.94
C ALA A 107 19.73 14.96 4.82
N GLY A 108 20.99 15.33 4.54
CA GLY A 108 22.15 14.90 5.32
C GLY A 108 22.70 13.50 4.96
N ILE A 109 22.11 12.84 3.96
CA ILE A 109 22.45 11.48 3.51
C ILE A 109 22.24 11.39 1.99
N SER A 110 23.05 10.60 1.28
CA SER A 110 22.84 10.32 -0.15
C SER A 110 21.84 9.17 -0.37
N ALA A 111 21.30 9.02 -1.59
CA ALA A 111 20.48 7.86 -1.93
C ALA A 111 21.28 6.56 -1.80
N GLU A 112 22.51 6.52 -2.30
CA GLU A 112 23.41 5.36 -2.19
C GLU A 112 23.59 4.93 -0.73
N GLU A 113 23.84 5.89 0.17
CA GLU A 113 24.06 5.61 1.59
C GLU A 113 22.76 5.19 2.29
N ALA A 114 21.63 5.81 1.96
CA ALA A 114 20.33 5.43 2.52
C ALA A 114 19.90 4.02 2.08
N PHE A 115 20.01 3.72 0.80
CA PHE A 115 19.64 2.40 0.24
C PHE A 115 20.50 1.30 0.85
N SER A 116 21.82 1.50 0.93
CA SER A 116 22.74 0.57 1.59
C SER A 116 22.32 0.29 3.05
N GLN A 117 21.94 1.33 3.80
CA GLN A 117 21.50 1.17 5.19
C GLN A 117 20.17 0.41 5.30
N TYR A 118 19.22 0.64 4.40
CA TYR A 118 17.97 -0.12 4.37
C TYR A 118 18.19 -1.59 4.00
N GLU A 119 19.07 -1.88 3.04
CA GLU A 119 19.44 -3.25 2.67
C GLU A 119 20.05 -4.00 3.85
N GLU A 120 21.05 -3.40 4.52
CA GLU A 120 21.70 -3.99 5.69
C GLU A 120 20.71 -4.18 6.84
N ALA A 121 19.85 -3.19 7.11
CA ALA A 121 18.84 -3.27 8.15
C ALA A 121 17.86 -4.41 7.90
N LEU A 122 17.36 -4.58 6.68
CA LEU A 122 16.43 -5.67 6.37
C LEU A 122 17.11 -7.04 6.49
N ILE A 123 18.38 -7.17 6.08
CA ILE A 123 19.17 -8.39 6.26
C ILE A 123 19.36 -8.68 7.76
N GLU A 124 19.62 -7.68 8.60
CA GLU A 124 19.80 -7.88 10.05
C GLU A 124 18.49 -8.28 10.73
N LYS A 125 17.41 -7.55 10.44
CA LYS A 125 16.11 -7.70 11.10
C LYS A 125 15.34 -8.92 10.66
N GLN A 126 15.45 -9.31 9.39
CA GLN A 126 14.65 -10.38 8.77
C GLN A 126 13.13 -10.11 8.83
N ASP A 127 12.74 -8.87 9.13
CA ASP A 127 11.36 -8.41 9.26
C ASP A 127 11.30 -6.96 8.80
N ILE A 128 10.43 -6.68 7.83
CA ILE A 128 10.26 -5.34 7.26
C ILE A 128 9.61 -4.36 8.26
N GLU A 129 8.80 -4.85 9.19
CA GLU A 129 8.16 -4.01 10.21
C GLU A 129 9.14 -3.57 11.30
N GLU A 130 10.30 -4.22 11.41
CA GLU A 130 11.36 -3.87 12.37
C GLU A 130 12.49 -3.01 11.76
N VAL A 131 12.37 -2.63 10.48
CA VAL A 131 13.29 -1.68 9.84
C VAL A 131 12.89 -0.25 10.18
N ASP A 132 13.77 0.45 10.89
CA ASP A 132 13.59 1.85 11.23
C ASP A 132 13.81 2.78 10.02
N VAL A 133 13.24 3.98 10.07
CA VAL A 133 13.49 5.03 9.07
C VAL A 133 14.93 5.55 9.22
N ILE A 134 15.66 5.61 8.10
CA ILE A 134 17.00 6.19 8.01
C ILE A 134 16.89 7.72 7.78
N THR A 135 17.61 8.51 8.58
CA THR A 135 17.60 9.99 8.57
C THR A 135 18.97 10.59 8.85
#